data_AF-A0A7R9TJ84-F1
#
_entry.id   AF-A0A7R9TJ84-F1
#
_cell.length_a   1.000
_cell.length_b   1.000
_cell.length_c   1.000
_cell.angle_alpha   90.00
_cell.angle_beta   90.00
_cell.angle_gamma   90.00
#
_symmetry.space_group_name_H-M   'P 1'
#
loop_
_entity.id
_entity.type
_entity.pdbx_description
1 polymer ?
#
loop_
_entity_poly.entity_id
_entity_poly.type
_entity_poly.pdbx_seq_one_letter_code
_entity_poly.pdbx_strand_id
1 'polypeptide(L)'
;NVSAVTDMNHMFANTLEFNEDITDWNVSSVIKMNGMFKDAKAFDFDISNWKAVEVTNMTEMFRNAKAFGQDIATLIASKVPRQNCSANLMTEQEDTSNEMFKGASAMSPWNMPR
;
A
#
# COMPACT_ATOMS: atom_id res chain seq x y z
N ASN A 1 -16.18 0.08 21.38
CA ASN A 1 -16.67 -0.19 20.02
C ASN A 1 -16.91 1.13 19.31
N VAL A 2 -16.15 1.43 18.25
CA VAL A 2 -16.27 2.67 17.46
C VAL A 2 -17.05 2.48 16.15
N SER A 3 -17.71 1.34 15.97
CA SER A 3 -18.38 0.95 14.72
C SER A 3 -19.51 1.88 14.26
N ALA A 4 -20.03 2.75 15.13
CA ALA A 4 -21.07 3.73 14.78
C ALA A 4 -20.52 5.14 14.56
N VAL A 5 -19.21 5.36 14.78
CA VAL A 5 -18.58 6.66 14.66
C VAL A 5 -18.34 6.96 13.19
N THR A 6 -18.87 8.09 12.71
CA THR A 6 -18.71 8.54 11.32
C THR A 6 -17.65 9.63 11.17
N ASP A 7 -17.28 10.30 12.26
CA ASP A 7 -16.34 11.42 12.29
C ASP A 7 -15.26 11.17 13.36
N MET A 8 -14.01 11.04 12.93
CA MET A 8 -12.83 10.89 13.78
C MET A 8 -11.81 12.01 13.51
N ASN A 9 -12.24 13.16 13.00
CA ASN A 9 -11.35 14.28 12.72
C ASN A 9 -10.58 14.71 13.98
N HIS A 10 -9.26 14.84 13.85
CA HIS A 10 -8.37 15.36 14.89
C HIS A 10 -8.45 14.69 16.27
N MET A 11 -9.02 13.47 16.39
CA MET A 11 -9.21 12.82 17.70
C MET A 11 -7.92 12.69 18.52
N PHE A 12 -6.78 12.45 17.85
CA PHE A 12 -5.45 12.35 18.46
C PHE A 12 -4.50 13.40 17.86
N ALA A 13 -5.03 14.55 17.46
CA ALA A 13 -4.21 15.65 17.00
C ALA A 13 -3.42 16.24 18.18
N ASN A 14 -2.12 16.45 17.99
CA ASN A 14 -1.17 16.97 18.97
C ASN A 14 -0.94 16.08 20.21
N THR A 15 -1.40 14.83 20.20
CA THR A 15 -1.11 13.88 21.27
C THR A 15 0.26 13.25 21.04
N LEU A 16 1.32 13.98 21.41
CA LEU A 16 2.72 13.63 21.10
C LEU A 16 3.10 12.21 21.54
N GLU A 17 2.56 11.77 22.68
CA GLU A 17 2.86 10.49 23.34
C GLU A 17 1.85 9.38 23.03
N PHE A 18 0.84 9.64 22.17
CA PHE A 18 -0.15 8.63 21.85
C PHE A 18 0.48 7.48 21.08
N ASN A 19 0.52 6.32 21.73
CA ASN A 19 1.02 5.06 21.19
C ASN A 19 0.29 3.92 21.90
N GLU A 20 -1.02 3.83 21.68
CA GLU A 20 -1.89 2.82 22.28
C GLU A 20 -2.38 1.84 21.22
N ASP A 21 -2.69 0.62 21.64
CA ASP A 21 -3.25 -0.39 20.75
C ASP A 21 -4.66 -0.02 20.30
N ILE A 22 -4.81 0.17 19.00
CA ILE A 22 -6.06 0.47 18.31
C ILE A 22 -6.32 -0.49 17.13
N THR A 23 -5.60 -1.61 17.08
CA THR A 23 -5.72 -2.62 16.02
C THR A 23 -7.15 -3.13 15.87
N ASP A 24 -7.87 -3.29 16.98
CA ASP A 24 -9.25 -3.81 17.06
C ASP A 24 -10.35 -2.80 16.70
N TRP A 25 -9.99 -1.57 16.31
CA TRP A 25 -10.98 -0.55 16.00
C TRP A 25 -11.69 -0.83 14.67
N ASN A 26 -13.01 -1.02 14.75
CA ASN A 26 -13.84 -1.09 13.55
C ASN A 26 -14.14 0.32 13.00
N VAL A 27 -13.37 0.73 12.00
CA VAL A 27 -13.51 2.02 11.31
C VAL A 27 -14.32 1.97 10.01
N SER A 28 -15.06 0.88 9.76
CA SER A 28 -15.78 0.68 8.48
C SER A 28 -16.81 1.75 8.17
N SER A 29 -17.38 2.37 9.20
CA SER A 29 -18.42 3.39 9.09
C SER A 29 -17.89 4.83 9.18
N VAL A 30 -16.57 4.99 9.34
CA VAL A 30 -15.95 6.31 9.46
C VAL A 30 -15.86 6.95 8.08
N ILE A 31 -16.29 8.20 7.97
CA ILE A 31 -16.29 8.98 6.74
C ILE A 31 -15.15 10.00 6.74
N LYS A 32 -14.84 10.57 7.91
CA LYS A 32 -13.83 11.64 8.06
C LYS A 32 -12.75 11.27 9.07
N MET A 33 -11.49 11.31 8.64
CA MET A 33 -10.29 11.03 9.45
C MET A 33 -9.22 12.13 9.27
N ASN A 34 -9.64 13.37 9.00
CA ASN A 34 -8.72 14.47 8.78
C ASN A 34 -7.85 14.67 10.02
N GLY A 35 -6.53 14.71 9.81
CA GLY A 35 -5.56 15.01 10.86
C GLY A 35 -5.71 14.19 12.14
N MET A 36 -6.24 12.96 12.06
CA MET A 36 -6.57 12.15 13.23
C MET A 36 -5.35 11.92 14.13
N PHE A 37 -4.16 11.69 13.55
CA PHE A 37 -2.87 11.51 14.24
C PHE A 37 -1.89 12.64 13.91
N LYS A 38 -2.39 13.82 13.57
CA LYS A 38 -1.54 14.97 13.27
C LYS A 38 -0.69 15.31 14.50
N ASP A 39 0.62 15.44 14.30
CA ASP A 39 1.61 15.70 15.35
C ASP A 39 1.72 14.59 16.43
N ALA A 40 1.11 13.41 16.25
CA ALA A 40 1.27 12.25 17.15
C ALA A 40 2.64 11.57 16.94
N LYS A 41 3.69 12.17 17.51
CA LYS A 41 5.09 11.80 17.21
C LYS A 41 5.47 10.38 17.61
N ALA A 42 4.88 9.85 18.69
CA ALA A 42 5.17 8.52 19.23
C ALA A 42 4.34 7.39 18.61
N PHE A 43 3.35 7.71 17.76
CA PHE A 43 2.44 6.71 17.22
C PHE A 43 3.15 5.79 16.21
N ASP A 44 3.22 4.49 16.53
CA ASP A 44 3.83 3.44 15.68
C ASP A 44 3.02 2.12 15.67
N PHE A 45 1.75 2.17 16.06
CA PHE A 45 0.90 0.97 16.10
C PHE A 45 0.46 0.52 14.70
N ASP A 46 0.38 -0.79 14.53
CA ASP A 46 -0.09 -1.41 13.30
C ASP A 46 -1.59 -1.22 13.09
N ILE A 47 -1.94 -0.53 12.01
CA ILE A 47 -3.33 -0.26 11.60
C ILE A 47 -3.65 -0.87 10.23
N SER A 48 -2.81 -1.76 9.72
CA SER A 48 -3.01 -2.42 8.42
C SER A 48 -4.32 -3.21 8.32
N ASN A 49 -4.90 -3.61 9.46
CA ASN A 49 -6.19 -4.29 9.56
C ASN A 49 -7.40 -3.37 9.39
N TRP A 50 -7.21 -2.05 9.45
CA TRP A 50 -8.32 -1.10 9.36
C TRP A 50 -8.93 -1.07 7.96
N LYS A 51 -10.24 -1.22 7.89
CA LYS A 51 -11.02 -1.15 6.64
C LYS A 51 -11.72 0.19 6.51
N ALA A 52 -11.01 1.19 5.99
CA ALA A 52 -11.52 2.54 5.77
C ALA A 52 -12.37 2.66 4.48
N VAL A 53 -13.42 1.84 4.35
CA VAL A 53 -14.21 1.71 3.10
C VAL A 53 -14.93 3.02 2.75
N GLU A 54 -15.55 3.66 3.74
CA GLU A 54 -16.37 4.86 3.57
C GLU A 54 -15.58 6.18 3.70
N VAL A 55 -14.27 6.10 4.02
CA VAL A 55 -13.48 7.31 4.26
C VAL A 55 -13.30 8.11 2.97
N THR A 56 -13.62 9.39 3.05
CA THR A 56 -13.52 10.36 1.95
C THR A 56 -12.41 11.38 2.14
N ASN A 57 -11.94 11.56 3.38
CA ASN A 57 -10.91 12.54 3.71
C ASN A 57 -9.95 12.01 4.78
N MET A 58 -8.68 11.84 4.38
CA MET A 58 -7.53 11.49 5.23
C MET A 58 -6.44 12.58 5.18
N THR A 59 -6.81 13.80 4.80
CA THR A 59 -5.85 14.91 4.65
C THR A 59 -5.14 15.16 5.97
N GLU A 60 -3.81 15.29 5.91
CA GLU A 60 -2.93 15.48 7.07
C GLU A 60 -3.01 14.42 8.18
N MET A 61 -3.63 13.24 7.94
CA MET A 61 -3.89 12.22 8.98
C MET A 61 -2.65 11.87 9.80
N PHE A 62 -1.48 11.75 9.16
CA PHE A 62 -0.19 11.45 9.79
C PHE A 62 0.83 12.60 9.68
N ARG A 63 0.38 13.84 9.44
CA ARG A 63 1.29 14.98 9.32
C ARG A 63 2.12 15.10 10.60
N ASN A 64 3.44 15.09 10.48
CA ASN A 64 4.39 15.13 11.62
C ASN A 64 4.32 13.94 12.60
N ALA A 65 3.64 12.84 12.26
CA ALA A 65 3.70 11.58 13.01
C ALA A 65 5.03 10.87 12.67
N LYS A 66 6.08 11.17 13.43
CA LYS A 66 7.47 10.79 13.07
C LYS A 66 7.78 9.31 13.24
N ALA A 67 7.19 8.66 14.23
CA ALA A 67 7.40 7.24 14.49
C ALA A 67 6.59 6.35 13.51
N PHE A 68 5.53 6.89 12.91
CA PHE A 68 4.66 6.14 12.01
C PHE A 68 5.38 5.84 10.68
N GLY A 69 5.88 4.63 10.53
CA GLY A 69 6.67 4.18 9.37
C GLY A 69 5.99 3.15 8.47
N GLN A 70 4.70 2.90 8.66
CA GLN A 70 4.00 1.76 8.06
C GLN A 70 3.38 2.04 6.70
N ASP A 71 3.22 1.00 5.89
CA ASP A 71 2.58 1.09 4.57
C ASP A 71 1.06 1.26 4.70
N ILE A 72 0.58 2.44 4.35
CA ILE A 72 -0.84 2.81 4.31
C ILE A 72 -1.56 2.28 3.06
N ALA A 73 -0.88 1.62 2.13
CA ALA A 73 -1.48 1.07 0.92
C ALA A 73 -2.61 0.09 1.24
N THR A 74 -2.54 -0.63 2.37
CA THR A 74 -3.59 -1.55 2.83
C THR A 74 -4.89 -0.84 3.18
N LEU A 75 -4.83 0.36 3.75
CA LEU A 75 -6.00 1.19 4.08
C LEU A 75 -6.78 1.59 2.82
N ILE A 76 -6.06 1.88 1.73
CA ILE A 76 -6.64 2.31 0.44
C ILE A 76 -6.93 1.15 -0.52
N ALA A 77 -6.27 -0.01 -0.35
CA ALA A 77 -6.43 -1.18 -1.21
C ALA A 77 -7.82 -1.82 -1.12
N SER A 78 -8.66 -1.38 -0.17
CA SER A 78 -10.09 -1.72 -0.18
C SER A 78 -10.85 -1.10 -1.39
N LYS A 79 -10.31 -0.05 -2.03
CA LYS A 79 -10.90 0.59 -3.22
C LYS A 79 -10.31 0.10 -4.55
N VAL A 80 -9.15 -0.56 -4.52
CA VAL A 80 -8.52 -1.11 -5.73
C VAL A 80 -8.67 -2.62 -5.69
N PRO A 81 -9.61 -3.23 -6.44
CA PRO A 81 -9.57 -4.66 -6.63
C PRO A 81 -8.19 -5.01 -7.18
N ARG A 82 -7.48 -5.94 -6.54
CA ARG A 82 -6.36 -6.65 -7.15
C ARG A 82 -6.88 -7.44 -8.35
N GLN A 83 -7.19 -6.74 -9.43
CA GLN A 83 -7.39 -7.27 -10.77
C GLN A 83 -6.70 -6.32 -11.74
N ASN A 84 -5.38 -6.18 -11.61
CA ASN A 84 -4.49 -6.14 -12.76
C ASN A 84 -3.01 -6.22 -12.32
N CYS A 85 -2.62 -7.34 -11.72
CA CYS A 85 -1.25 -7.83 -11.89
C CYS A 85 -1.40 -9.34 -12.08
N SER A 86 -1.50 -9.77 -13.33
CA SER A 86 -1.16 -11.14 -13.66
C SER A 86 0.29 -11.33 -13.22
N ALA A 87 0.47 -12.03 -12.10
CA ALA A 87 1.77 -12.49 -11.68
C ALA A 87 2.22 -13.54 -12.71
N ASN A 88 3.02 -13.12 -13.69
CA ASN A 88 4.05 -13.99 -14.22
C ASN A 88 5.36 -13.54 -13.58
N LEU A 89 5.92 -14.45 -12.78
CA LEU A 89 7.24 -14.39 -12.20
C LEU A 89 8.28 -14.03 -13.27
N MET A 90 8.98 -12.92 -13.11
CA MET A 90 10.35 -12.80 -13.58
C MET A 90 11.16 -12.16 -12.46
N THR A 91 11.72 -13.03 -11.63
CA THR A 91 13.05 -12.82 -11.07
C THR A 91 14.01 -12.55 -12.22
N GLU A 92 14.72 -11.43 -12.17
CA GLU A 92 16.17 -11.31 -12.39
C GLU A 92 16.52 -9.87 -12.79
N GLN A 93 17.22 -9.19 -11.88
CA GLN A 93 18.21 -8.20 -12.26
C GLN A 93 19.34 -8.95 -12.96
N GLU A 94 19.52 -8.73 -14.26
CA GLU A 94 20.85 -8.64 -14.87
C GLU A 94 20.85 -7.51 -15.89
N ASP A 95 21.48 -6.42 -15.49
CA ASP A 95 21.95 -5.36 -16.37
C ASP A 95 23.29 -5.82 -16.95
N THR A 96 23.33 -6.34 -18.17
CA THR A 96 24.52 -6.24 -19.03
C THR A 96 24.16 -6.15 -20.51
N SER A 97 24.49 -5.00 -21.08
CA SER A 97 24.57 -4.68 -22.49
C SER A 97 25.20 -5.78 -23.38
N ASN A 98 24.50 -6.82 -23.86
CA ASN A 98 24.93 -7.59 -25.05
C ASN A 98 23.95 -8.65 -25.64
N GLU A 99 22.75 -8.30 -26.13
CA GLU A 99 21.89 -9.28 -26.84
C GLU A 99 21.31 -8.76 -28.19
N MET A 100 21.93 -7.75 -28.83
CA MET A 100 21.57 -7.34 -30.21
C MET A 100 22.15 -8.22 -31.33
N PHE A 101 22.85 -9.32 -31.03
CA PHE A 101 23.52 -10.18 -32.03
C PHE A 101 23.28 -11.70 -31.86
N LYS A 102 22.04 -12.14 -31.60
CA LYS A 102 21.70 -13.58 -31.66
C LYS A 102 20.57 -13.92 -32.66
N GLY A 103 20.41 -13.09 -33.68
CA GLY A 103 19.49 -13.32 -34.81
C GLY A 103 20.09 -14.05 -36.01
N ALA A 104 21.09 -14.93 -35.81
CA ALA A 104 21.66 -15.72 -36.90
C ALA A 104 22.12 -17.09 -36.39
N SER A 105 21.37 -18.15 -36.72
CA SER A 105 21.86 -19.47 -37.18
C SER A 105 20.84 -20.58 -36.93
N ALA A 106 20.19 -21.08 -38.00
CA ALA A 106 19.97 -22.51 -38.27
C ALA A 106 19.17 -22.69 -39.58
N MET A 107 19.78 -22.35 -40.72
CA MET A 107 19.33 -22.84 -42.03
C MET A 107 19.76 -24.31 -42.12
N SER A 108 18.82 -25.24 -42.23
CA SER A 108 19.11 -26.69 -42.25
C SER A 108 19.90 -27.10 -43.51
N PRO A 109 20.76 -28.14 -43.43
CA PRO A 109 21.57 -28.58 -44.56
C PRO A 109 20.75 -29.39 -45.57
N TRP A 110 20.87 -28.99 -46.83
CA TRP A 110 20.58 -29.69 -48.08
C TRP A 110 20.06 -31.14 -47.99
N ASN A 111 18.85 -31.37 -48.52
CA ASN A 111 18.44 -32.68 -49.02
C ASN A 111 17.50 -32.52 -50.25
N MET A 112 18.01 -32.80 -51.45
CA MET A 112 17.26 -32.89 -52.70
C MET A 112 17.16 -34.35 -53.16
N PRO A 113 15.99 -34.88 -53.54
CA PRO A 113 15.90 -36.09 -54.35
C PRO A 113 15.90 -35.76 -55.86
N ARG A 114 16.44 -36.71 -56.64
CA ARG A 114 16.68 -36.67 -58.10
C ARG A 114 15.48 -36.30 -58.95
#